data_AF-A0A1Q9RXR9-F1
#
_entry.id   AF-A0A1Q9RXR9-F1
#
_cell.length_a   1.000
_cell.length_b   1.000
_cell.length_c   1.000
_cell.angle_alpha   90.00
_cell.angle_beta   90.00
_cell.angle_gamma   90.00
#
_symmetry.space_group_name_H-M   'P 1'
#
loop_
_entity.id
_entity.type
_entity.pdbx_description
1 polymer ?
#
loop_
_entity_poly.entity_id
_entity_poly.type
_entity_poly.pdbx_seq_one_letter_code
_entity_poly.pdbx_strand_id
1 'polypeptide(L)'
;MDEGQRARQTLLAGLPLGDHQLHLAGVSTAVLEGGSASDRPSLVLLHGPGEFCATSLPVLPRLVRTHHVVVRDLPGHGASRVDDGAAALKAVR
;
A
#
# COMPACT_ATOMS: atom_id res chain seq x y z
N MET A 1 17.65 8.12 5.33
CA MET A 1 16.36 8.00 4.61
C MET A 1 16.60 8.41 3.18
N ASP A 2 16.16 7.62 2.21
CA ASP A 2 16.23 8.00 0.80
C ASP A 2 15.27 9.17 0.49
N GLU A 3 15.46 9.82 -0.65
CA GLU A 3 14.67 10.98 -1.07
C GLU A 3 13.20 10.61 -1.37
N GLY A 4 12.96 9.44 -1.96
CA GLY A 4 11.61 8.94 -2.26
C GLY A 4 10.78 8.69 -1.00
N GLN A 5 11.40 8.17 0.06
CA GLN A 5 10.78 7.95 1.36
C GLN A 5 10.36 9.27 2.01
N ARG A 6 11.19 10.32 1.90
CA ARG A 6 10.84 11.66 2.40
C ARG A 6 9.71 12.28 1.58
N ALA A 7 9.75 12.16 0.25
CA ALA A 7 8.67 12.64 -0.61
C ALA A 7 7.34 11.94 -0.28
N ARG A 8 7.38 10.61 -0.05
CA ARG A 8 6.22 9.82 0.38
C ARG A 8 5.67 10.30 1.72
N GLN A 9 6.52 10.45 2.74
CA GLN A 9 6.09 10.94 4.05
C GLN A 9 5.41 12.30 3.95
N THR A 10 5.98 13.23 3.18
CA THR A 10 5.38 14.55 2.93
C THR A 10 4.04 14.44 2.21
N LEU A 11 3.93 13.59 1.19
CA LEU A 11 2.69 13.39 0.43
C LEU A 11 1.55 12.81 1.28
N LEU A 12 1.88 11.91 2.20
CA LEU A 12 0.90 11.26 3.07
C LEU A 12 0.56 12.09 4.31
N ALA A 13 1.34 13.12 4.62
CA ALA A 13 1.13 13.97 5.77
C ALA A 13 -0.27 14.61 5.72
N GLY A 14 -1.04 14.41 6.79
CA GLY A 14 -2.41 14.95 6.92
C GLY A 14 -3.51 14.05 6.37
N LEU A 15 -3.18 12.90 5.76
CA LEU A 15 -4.18 11.88 5.45
C LEU A 15 -4.44 10.99 6.68
N PRO A 16 -5.68 10.57 6.92
CA PRO A 16 -6.03 9.65 8.01
C PRO A 16 -5.65 8.20 7.65
N LEU A 17 -4.38 8.00 7.30
CA LEU A 17 -3.80 6.73 6.84
C LEU A 17 -2.54 6.43 7.66
N GLY A 18 -2.41 5.19 8.11
CA GLY A 18 -1.13 4.63 8.52
C GLY A 18 -0.31 4.24 7.29
N ASP A 19 1.00 4.47 7.34
CA ASP A 19 1.97 4.00 6.36
C ASP A 19 2.78 2.86 6.98
N HIS A 20 2.67 1.67 6.40
CA HIS A 20 3.21 0.43 6.96
C HIS A 20 4.12 -0.26 5.95
N GLN A 21 5.13 -0.96 6.47
CA GLN A 21 5.97 -1.89 5.72
C GLN A 21 5.84 -3.26 6.38
N LEU A 22 5.33 -4.24 5.63
CA LEU A 22 5.07 -5.59 6.10
C LEU A 22 5.91 -6.57 5.29
N HIS A 23 6.65 -7.45 5.95
CA HIS A 23 7.39 -8.49 5.26
C HIS A 23 6.52 -9.74 5.08
N LEU A 24 6.14 -10.06 3.85
CA LEU A 24 5.18 -11.12 3.52
C LEU A 24 5.70 -11.93 2.33
N ALA A 25 5.84 -13.26 2.49
CA ALA A 25 6.25 -14.17 1.41
C ALA A 25 7.52 -13.72 0.65
N GLY A 26 8.52 -13.20 1.37
CA GLY A 26 9.77 -12.68 0.78
C GLY A 26 9.63 -11.34 0.05
N VAL A 27 8.57 -10.59 0.35
CA VAL A 27 8.34 -9.25 -0.19
C VAL A 27 8.17 -8.27 0.98
N SER A 28 9.03 -7.26 1.04
CA SER A 28 8.74 -6.05 1.83
C SER A 28 7.61 -5.30 1.13
N THR A 29 6.41 -5.36 1.69
CA THR A 29 5.19 -4.82 1.10
C THR A 29 4.84 -3.49 1.75
N ALA A 30 4.77 -2.43 0.94
CA ALA A 30 4.24 -1.14 1.39
C ALA A 30 2.71 -1.16 1.42
N VAL A 31 2.14 -0.69 2.53
CA VAL A 31 0.69 -0.67 2.75
C VAL A 31 0.28 0.67 3.33
N LEU A 32 -0.76 1.28 2.75
CA LEU A 32 -1.52 2.36 3.38
C LEU A 32 -2.80 1.78 3.95
N GLU A 33 -3.10 2.09 5.20
CA GLU A 33 -4.26 1.55 5.90
C GLU A 33 -5.02 2.66 6.62
N GLY A 34 -6.35 2.64 6.60
CA GLY A 34 -7.13 3.61 7.36
C GLY A 34 -8.62 3.27 7.45
N GLY A 35 -9.32 3.96 8.35
CA GLY A 35 -10.68 3.60 8.74
C GLY A 35 -10.72 2.46 9.76
N SER A 36 -11.90 2.19 10.32
CA SER A 36 -12.07 1.15 11.36
C SER A 36 -12.41 -0.21 10.76
N ALA A 37 -11.61 -1.23 11.06
CA ALA A 37 -11.83 -2.61 10.62
C ALA A 37 -12.92 -3.36 11.40
N SER A 38 -13.35 -2.88 12.56
CA SER A 38 -14.31 -3.60 13.44
C SER A 38 -15.75 -3.57 12.92
N ASP A 39 -16.17 -2.43 12.35
CA ASP A 39 -17.59 -2.13 12.11
C ASP A 39 -17.90 -1.75 10.66
N ARG A 40 -16.92 -1.86 9.75
CA ARG A 40 -17.04 -1.40 8.36
C ARG A 40 -16.47 -2.41 7.37
N PRO A 41 -17.05 -2.51 6.15
CA PRO A 41 -16.49 -3.36 5.12
C PRO A 41 -15.06 -2.95 4.77
N SER A 42 -14.22 -3.94 4.47
CA SER A 42 -12.85 -3.72 4.03
C SER A 42 -12.78 -3.59 2.51
N LEU A 43 -12.08 -2.57 2.03
CA LEU A 43 -11.75 -2.36 0.62
C LEU A 43 -10.25 -2.52 0.43
N VAL A 44 -9.87 -3.43 -0.46
CA VAL A 44 -8.48 -3.59 -0.92
C VAL A 44 -8.34 -2.92 -2.27
N LEU A 45 -7.53 -1.88 -2.36
CA LEU A 45 -7.27 -1.16 -3.60
C LEU A 45 -5.95 -1.64 -4.21
N LEU A 46 -6.04 -2.09 -5.46
CA LEU A 46 -4.91 -2.57 -6.25
C LEU A 46 -4.71 -1.62 -7.44
N HIS A 47 -3.49 -1.16 -7.62
CA HIS A 47 -3.12 -0.27 -8.72
C HIS A 47 -2.92 -1.05 -10.03
N GLY A 48 -2.93 -0.33 -11.16
CA GLY A 48 -2.67 -0.90 -12.47
C GLY A 48 -1.17 -1.13 -12.76
N PRO A 49 -0.83 -1.65 -13.96
CA PRO A 49 0.55 -1.79 -14.40
C PRO A 49 1.30 -0.45 -14.43
N GLY A 50 2.52 -0.41 -13.86
CA GLY A 50 3.35 0.81 -13.82
C GLY A 50 2.90 1.86 -12.79
N GLU A 51 1.83 1.58 -12.04
CA GLU A 51 1.32 2.44 -10.98
C GLU A 51 1.82 2.00 -9.58
N PHE A 52 1.37 2.72 -8.56
CA PHE A 52 1.66 2.48 -7.14
C PHE A 52 0.56 3.09 -6.26
N CYS A 53 0.59 2.88 -4.94
CA CYS A 53 -0.45 3.29 -3.97
C CYS A 53 -0.93 4.73 -4.14
N ALA A 54 -0.04 5.65 -4.53
CA ALA A 54 -0.39 7.05 -4.59
C ALA A 54 -1.45 7.36 -5.66
N THR A 55 -1.64 6.51 -6.67
CA THR A 55 -2.68 6.71 -7.69
C THR A 55 -4.09 6.67 -7.08
N SER A 56 -4.25 6.03 -5.93
CA SER A 56 -5.53 6.00 -5.19
C SER A 56 -5.75 7.20 -4.28
N LEU A 57 -4.74 8.05 -4.00
CA LEU A 57 -4.85 9.14 -3.02
C LEU A 57 -6.06 10.06 -3.21
N PRO A 58 -6.46 10.46 -4.43
CA PRO A 58 -7.61 11.34 -4.61
C PRO A 58 -8.92 10.80 -4.04
N VAL A 59 -9.08 9.48 -3.90
CA VAL A 59 -10.32 8.85 -3.39
C VAL A 59 -10.24 8.44 -1.92
N LEU A 60 -9.04 8.25 -1.35
CA LEU A 60 -8.88 7.70 0.00
C LEU A 60 -9.57 8.51 1.11
N PRO A 61 -9.52 9.86 1.14
CA PRO A 61 -10.16 10.64 2.21
C PRO A 61 -11.67 10.39 2.32
N ARG A 62 -12.34 10.08 1.21
CA ARG A 62 -13.78 9.78 1.21
C ARG A 62 -14.03 8.34 1.62
N LEU A 63 -13.21 7.40 1.16
CA LEU A 63 -13.37 5.97 1.43
C LEU A 63 -13.13 5.62 2.91
N VAL A 64 -12.08 6.15 3.53
CA VAL A 64 -11.75 5.88 4.96
C VAL A 64 -12.82 6.36 5.94
N ARG A 65 -13.70 7.28 5.50
CA ARG A 65 -14.84 7.73 6.31
C ARG A 65 -15.95 6.70 6.45
N THR A 66 -16.03 5.72 5.55
CA THR A 66 -17.12 4.74 5.50
C THR A 66 -16.65 3.29 5.42
N HIS A 67 -15.38 3.06 5.09
CA HIS A 67 -14.78 1.74 4.94
C HIS A 67 -13.50 1.65 5.76
N HIS A 68 -13.10 0.42 6.04
CA HIS A 68 -11.70 0.11 6.28
C HIS A 68 -11.02 -0.02 4.91
N VAL A 69 -9.91 0.69 4.69
CA VAL A 69 -9.25 0.75 3.39
C VAL A 69 -7.81 0.29 3.54
N VAL A 70 -7.42 -0.65 2.68
CA VAL A 70 -6.05 -1.14 2.55
C VAL A 70 -5.62 -0.90 1.11
N VAL A 71 -4.57 -0.10 0.91
CA VAL A 71 -3.94 0.14 -0.38
C VAL A 71 -2.55 -0.46 -0.33
N ARG A 72 -2.18 -1.24 -1.34
CA ARG A 72 -0.86 -1.89 -1.36
C ARG A 72 -0.11 -1.62 -2.64
N ASP A 73 1.20 -1.48 -2.50
CA ASP A 73 2.12 -1.57 -3.63
C ASP A 73 2.29 -3.05 -3.97
N LEU A 74 2.02 -3.43 -5.22
CA LEU A 74 2.28 -4.78 -5.71
C LEU A 74 3.78 -5.09 -5.65
N PRO A 75 4.19 -6.38 -5.61
CA PRO A 75 5.59 -6.76 -5.61
C PRO A 75 6.39 -6.03 -6.72
N GLY A 76 7.50 -5.40 -6.34
CA GLY A 76 8.39 -4.67 -7.25
C GLY A 76 7.89 -3.28 -7.69
N HIS A 77 6.76 -2.81 -7.16
CA HIS A 77 6.19 -1.49 -7.45
C HIS A 77 6.31 -0.55 -6.24
N GLY A 78 6.29 0.75 -6.48
CA GLY A 78 6.29 1.77 -5.44
C GLY A 78 7.38 1.54 -4.38
N ALA A 79 6.97 1.46 -3.12
CA ALA A 79 7.86 1.19 -1.98
C ALA A 79 7.91 -0.31 -1.59
N SER A 80 7.29 -1.20 -2.38
CA SER A 80 7.40 -2.64 -2.20
C SER A 80 8.68 -3.18 -2.87
N ARG A 81 9.41 -4.04 -2.15
CA ARG A 81 10.65 -4.67 -2.63
C ARG A 81 10.54 -6.18 -2.54
N VAL A 82 10.88 -6.85 -3.63
CA VAL A 82 10.96 -8.32 -3.67
C VAL A 82 12.39 -8.69 -3.30
N ASP A 83 12.54 -9.58 -2.33
CA ASP A 83 13.86 -10.11 -2.01
C ASP A 83 14.41 -10.88 -3.21
N ASP A 84 15.73 -10.89 -3.40
CA ASP A 84 16.37 -11.51 -4.56
C ASP A 84 16.03 -13.00 -4.73
N GLY A 85 15.58 -13.68 -3.66
CA GLY A 85 15.10 -15.07 -3.70
C GLY A 85 13.58 -15.26 -3.92
N ALA A 86 12.77 -14.21 -3.80
CA ALA A 86 11.30 -14.25 -3.85
C ALA A 86 10.71 -13.85 -5.21
N ALA A 87 11.54 -13.35 -6.14
CA ALA A 87 11.15 -13.05 -7.52
C ALA A 87 10.61 -14.29 -8.27
N ALA A 88 10.81 -15.48 -7.72
CA ALA A 88 10.19 -16.73 -8.15
C ALA A 88 8.82 -16.97 -7.50
N LEU A 89 7.93 -15.97 -7.43
CA LEU A 89 6.49 -16.19 -7.31
C LEU A 89 6.03 -16.95 -8.57
N LYS A 90 6.35 -18.25 -8.61
CA LYS A 90 5.67 -19.22 -9.45
C LYS A 90 4.21 -19.07 -9.10
N ALA A 91 3.43 -18.74 -10.14
CA ALA A 91 1.99 -18.74 -10.11
C ALA A 91 1.49 -19.91 -9.26
N VAL A 92 0.62 -19.59 -8.31
CA VAL A 92 -0.16 -20.51 -7.49
C VAL A 92 -0.44 -21.79 -8.30
N ARG A 93 0.12 -22.90 -7.85
CA ARG A 93 -0.30 -24.25 -8.19
C ARG A 93 -0.63 -24.98 -6.91
#